data_AF-G5RVX7-F1
#
_entry.id   AF-G5RVX7-F1
#
_cell.length_a   1.000
_cell.length_b   1.000
_cell.length_c   1.000
_cell.angle_alpha   90.00
_cell.angle_beta   90.00
_cell.angle_gamma   90.00
#
_symmetry.space_group_name_H-M   'P 1'
#
loop_
_entity.id
_entity.type
_entity.pdbx_description
1 polymer ?
#
loop_
_entity_poly.entity_id
_entity_poly.type
_entity_poly.pdbx_seq_one_letter_code
_entity_poly.pdbx_strand_id
1 'polypeptide(L)'
;MSYSIGEFARLCGINAATLRAWQRRYGLLKPQRTDGGHRLYSDDDIRQALSILDWVRKGVPISQVKPLLSRPVIRLGDNWITIQETMLQHLHEGRIDALRQLIYDCGREYPRAELVTHLLRPLRSKVSAHLPAVMTLREILDGIIIAYTSFCLEGDRKAPGNNAFISGWHLSDHCEIWLEALTRTGQELRLNVLPSPPAMLAPELFAQRKWFLVTTGKLTTGQKKQLAQWRNVVASLEVITL
;
A
#
# COMPACT_ATOMS: atom_id res chain seq x y z
N MET A 1 3.68 23.89 -22.91
CA MET A 1 4.87 24.77 -23.05
C MET A 1 6.10 23.90 -23.31
N SER A 2 7.22 24.50 -23.71
CA SER A 2 8.49 23.79 -23.96
C SER A 2 9.58 24.33 -23.02
N TYR A 3 10.31 23.42 -22.38
CA TYR A 3 11.29 23.74 -21.34
C TYR A 3 12.68 23.25 -21.73
N SER A 4 13.70 24.06 -21.41
CA SER A 4 15.09 23.59 -21.41
C SER A 4 15.31 22.54 -20.32
N ILE A 5 16.39 21.77 -20.42
CA ILE A 5 16.70 20.76 -19.38
C ILE A 5 16.89 21.35 -17.98
N GLY A 6 17.37 22.60 -17.87
CA GLY A 6 17.57 23.27 -16.59
C GLY A 6 16.24 23.69 -15.94
N GLU A 7 15.32 24.22 -16.74
CA GLU A 7 13.95 24.54 -16.29
C GLU A 7 13.17 23.28 -15.93
N PHE A 8 13.24 22.27 -16.79
CA PHE A 8 12.62 20.97 -16.57
C PHE A 8 13.11 20.31 -15.27
N ALA A 9 14.42 20.31 -15.01
CA ALA A 9 15.00 19.81 -13.77
C ALA A 9 14.48 20.55 -12.53
N ARG A 10 14.33 21.88 -12.62
CA ARG A 10 13.81 22.73 -11.54
C ARG A 10 12.33 22.42 -11.25
N LEU A 11 11.52 22.31 -12.30
CA LEU A 11 10.08 22.05 -12.20
C LEU A 11 9.80 20.65 -11.63
N CYS A 12 10.58 19.64 -12.01
CA CYS A 12 10.42 18.29 -11.48
C CYS A 12 11.09 18.07 -10.11
N GLY A 13 11.99 18.97 -9.69
CA GLY A 13 12.83 18.77 -8.50
C GLY A 13 13.83 17.61 -8.65
N ILE A 14 14.28 17.32 -9.87
CA ILE A 14 15.17 16.20 -10.20
C ILE A 14 16.42 16.75 -10.89
N ASN A 15 17.61 16.30 -10.48
CA ASN A 15 18.86 16.72 -11.10
C ASN A 15 18.86 16.40 -12.61
N ALA A 16 19.26 17.37 -13.43
CA ALA A 16 19.42 17.22 -14.88
C ALA A 16 20.30 16.01 -15.27
N ALA A 17 21.32 15.67 -14.47
CA ALA A 17 22.13 14.48 -14.70
C ALA A 17 21.32 13.17 -14.57
N THR A 18 20.45 13.07 -13.57
CA THR A 18 19.54 11.94 -13.35
C THR A 18 18.54 11.81 -14.50
N LEU A 19 17.96 12.93 -14.94
CA LEU A 19 17.02 12.95 -16.08
C LEU A 19 17.68 12.50 -17.39
N ARG A 20 18.94 12.92 -17.64
CA ARG A 20 19.74 12.42 -18.78
C ARG A 20 20.01 10.93 -18.67
N ALA A 21 20.30 10.43 -17.47
CA ALA A 21 20.52 9.00 -17.25
C ALA A 21 19.24 8.19 -17.52
N TRP A 22 18.08 8.67 -17.04
CA TRP A 22 16.78 8.04 -17.30
C TRP A 22 16.43 7.98 -18.78
N GLN A 23 16.68 9.08 -19.50
CA GLN A 23 16.54 9.11 -20.95
C GLN A 23 17.48 8.10 -21.62
N ARG A 24 18.79 8.16 -21.36
CA ARG A 24 19.79 7.40 -22.12
C ARG A 24 19.77 5.91 -21.82
N ARG A 25 19.64 5.53 -20.55
CA ARG A 25 19.78 4.13 -20.10
C ARG A 25 18.48 3.35 -20.20
N TYR A 26 17.35 4.00 -19.93
CA TYR A 26 16.06 3.32 -19.80
C TYR A 26 15.05 3.78 -20.86
N GLY A 27 15.31 4.90 -21.55
CA GLY A 27 14.37 5.45 -22.54
C GLY A 27 13.06 5.88 -21.89
N LEU A 28 13.12 6.36 -20.65
CA LEU A 28 11.96 6.76 -19.84
C LEU A 28 11.42 8.15 -20.19
N LEU A 29 12.21 8.96 -20.89
CA LEU A 29 11.82 10.29 -21.37
C LEU A 29 12.20 10.38 -22.84
N LYS A 30 11.37 11.02 -23.65
CA LYS A 30 11.59 11.21 -25.10
C LYS A 30 11.44 12.69 -25.48
N PRO A 31 12.35 13.56 -25.01
CA PRO A 31 12.28 14.98 -25.31
C PRO A 31 12.41 15.23 -26.82
N GLN A 32 11.74 16.26 -27.30
CA GLN A 32 11.95 16.77 -28.64
C GLN A 32 13.33 17.43 -28.76
N ARG A 33 13.80 17.58 -30.00
CA ARG A 33 15.03 18.30 -30.29
C ARG A 33 14.75 19.51 -31.15
N THR A 34 15.44 20.62 -30.87
CA THR A 34 15.51 21.76 -31.79
C THR A 34 16.40 21.43 -32.99
N ASP A 35 16.34 22.27 -34.03
CA ASP A 35 17.25 22.18 -35.19
C ASP A 35 18.73 22.27 -34.78
N GLY A 36 19.03 23.01 -33.71
CA GLY A 36 20.37 23.07 -33.09
C GLY A 36 20.73 21.88 -32.19
N GLY A 37 19.87 20.86 -32.07
CA GLY A 37 20.12 19.63 -31.31
C GLY A 37 19.88 19.72 -29.79
N HIS A 38 19.34 20.83 -29.29
CA HIS A 38 19.02 20.99 -27.86
C HIS A 38 17.74 20.24 -27.50
N ARG A 39 17.69 19.66 -26.29
CA ARG A 39 16.51 18.93 -25.78
C ARG A 39 15.44 19.92 -25.29
N LEU A 40 14.21 19.72 -25.75
CA LEU A 40 13.02 20.41 -25.27
C LEU A 40 12.07 19.41 -24.63
N TYR A 41 11.60 19.76 -23.44
CA TYR A 41 10.65 18.97 -22.66
C TYR A 41 9.30 19.66 -22.62
N SER A 42 8.22 18.91 -22.62
CA SER A 42 6.84 19.39 -22.55
C SER A 42 6.24 19.22 -21.15
N ASP A 43 5.03 19.72 -20.94
CA ASP A 43 4.28 19.47 -19.71
C ASP A 43 3.97 17.97 -19.51
N ASP A 44 3.83 17.20 -20.59
CA ASP A 44 3.68 15.75 -20.52
C ASP A 44 4.95 15.06 -20.02
N ASP A 45 6.12 15.55 -20.43
CA ASP A 45 7.39 15.05 -19.92
C ASP A 45 7.52 15.34 -18.40
N ILE A 46 6.95 16.46 -17.92
CA ILE A 46 6.96 16.80 -16.49
C ILE A 46 6.11 15.78 -15.73
N ARG A 47 4.89 15.52 -16.20
CA ARG A 47 4.00 14.50 -15.62
C ARG A 47 4.68 13.14 -15.58
N GLN A 48 5.34 12.75 -16.67
CA GLN A 48 6.06 11.48 -16.76
C GLN A 48 7.25 11.43 -15.79
N ALA A 49 8.06 12.49 -15.68
CA ALA A 49 9.18 12.55 -14.76
C ALA A 49 8.75 12.47 -13.29
N LEU A 50 7.65 13.15 -12.92
CA LEU A 50 7.08 13.05 -11.58
C LEU A 50 6.54 11.65 -11.28
N SER A 51 5.90 11.00 -12.26
CA SER A 51 5.45 9.61 -12.14
C SER A 51 6.62 8.62 -11.96
N ILE A 52 7.71 8.80 -12.71
CA ILE A 52 8.94 8.00 -12.52
C ILE A 52 9.51 8.21 -11.12
N LEU A 53 9.59 9.46 -10.67
CA LEU A 53 10.13 9.79 -9.35
C LEU A 53 9.31 9.15 -8.23
N ASP A 54 7.99 9.10 -8.39
CA ASP A 54 7.07 8.44 -7.47
C ASP A 54 7.38 6.94 -7.36
N TRP A 55 7.58 6.23 -8.48
CA TRP A 55 7.99 4.82 -8.47
C TRP A 55 9.35 4.59 -7.80
N VAL A 56 10.34 5.45 -8.07
CA VAL A 56 11.67 5.34 -7.45
C VAL A 56 11.61 5.61 -5.95
N ARG A 57 10.82 6.60 -5.51
CA ARG A 57 10.58 6.86 -4.08
C ARG A 57 9.92 5.66 -3.38
N LYS A 58 9.09 4.93 -4.12
CA LYS A 58 8.44 3.67 -3.72
C LYS A 58 9.37 2.45 -3.81
N GLY A 59 10.68 2.63 -3.96
CA GLY A 59 11.66 1.55 -3.93
C GLY A 59 11.69 0.67 -5.18
N VAL A 60 10.89 0.99 -6.21
CA VAL A 60 10.97 0.27 -7.48
C VAL A 60 12.27 0.66 -8.19
N PRO A 61 13.12 -0.33 -8.57
CA PRO A 61 14.33 -0.05 -9.33
C PRO A 61 13.99 0.67 -10.63
N ILE A 62 14.75 1.72 -10.96
CA ILE A 62 14.50 2.56 -12.15
C ILE A 62 14.43 1.75 -13.47
N SER A 63 15.15 0.63 -13.55
CA SER A 63 15.13 -0.29 -14.70
C SER A 63 13.77 -0.96 -14.93
N GLN A 64 12.94 -1.06 -13.88
CA GLN A 64 11.63 -1.71 -13.90
C GLN A 64 10.47 -0.72 -14.06
N VAL A 65 10.74 0.59 -14.15
CA VAL A 65 9.68 1.62 -14.17
C VAL A 65 9.01 1.74 -15.54
N LYS A 66 9.74 1.49 -16.64
CA LYS A 66 9.24 1.69 -18.01
C LYS A 66 7.95 0.92 -18.33
N PRO A 67 7.82 -0.38 -17.99
CA PRO A 67 6.57 -1.12 -18.21
C PRO A 67 5.40 -0.55 -17.42
N LEU A 68 5.65 0.01 -16.22
CA LEU A 68 4.64 0.58 -15.34
C LEU A 68 4.05 1.88 -15.89
N LEU A 69 4.86 2.69 -16.56
CA LEU A 69 4.40 3.93 -17.20
C LEU A 69 3.60 3.71 -18.48
N SER A 70 3.71 2.54 -19.10
CA SER A 70 3.11 2.24 -20.41
C SER A 70 1.64 1.84 -20.31
N ARG A 71 1.11 1.71 -19.09
CA ARG A 71 -0.27 1.30 -18.84
C ARG A 71 -1.18 2.53 -18.81
N PRO A 72 -2.35 2.50 -19.47
CA PRO A 72 -3.29 3.60 -19.39
C PRO A 72 -3.65 3.83 -17.93
N VAL A 73 -3.42 5.06 -17.47
CA VAL A 73 -3.98 5.57 -16.22
C VAL A 73 -5.47 5.35 -16.32
N ILE A 74 -6.01 4.39 -15.57
CA ILE A 74 -7.45 4.22 -15.45
C ILE A 74 -7.94 5.57 -14.93
N ARG A 75 -8.75 6.29 -15.70
CA ARG A 75 -9.38 7.52 -15.22
C ARG A 75 -10.38 7.11 -14.15
N LEU A 76 -9.90 7.07 -12.92
CA LEU A 76 -10.55 6.51 -11.75
C LEU A 76 -11.57 7.51 -11.19
N GLY A 77 -12.72 7.60 -11.85
CA GLY A 77 -13.94 8.14 -11.25
C GLY A 77 -14.73 6.99 -10.63
N ASP A 78 -14.92 7.00 -9.31
CA ASP A 78 -15.88 6.28 -8.45
C ASP A 78 -16.24 4.80 -8.72
N ASN A 79 -15.57 4.10 -9.64
CA ASN A 79 -16.01 2.78 -10.07
C ASN A 79 -15.26 1.65 -9.38
N TRP A 80 -15.37 1.60 -8.05
CA TRP A 80 -14.82 0.53 -7.22
C TRP A 80 -15.21 -0.86 -7.70
N ILE A 81 -16.45 -1.01 -8.19
CA ILE A 81 -16.99 -2.28 -8.68
C ILE A 81 -16.18 -2.78 -9.88
N THR A 82 -15.93 -1.94 -10.89
CA THR A 82 -15.14 -2.33 -12.05
C THR A 82 -13.68 -2.63 -11.71
N ILE A 83 -13.09 -1.93 -10.74
CA ILE A 83 -11.75 -2.26 -10.24
C ILE A 83 -11.76 -3.66 -9.60
N GLN A 84 -12.76 -3.94 -8.74
CA GLN A 84 -12.91 -5.26 -8.12
C GLN A 84 -13.07 -6.36 -9.17
N GLU A 85 -13.91 -6.16 -10.19
CA GLU A 85 -14.12 -7.13 -11.28
C GLU A 85 -12.83 -7.37 -12.06
N THR A 86 -12.08 -6.31 -12.36
CA THR A 86 -10.79 -6.41 -13.04
C THR A 86 -9.78 -7.18 -12.20
N MET A 87 -9.72 -6.92 -10.90
CA MET A 87 -8.85 -7.64 -9.96
C MET A 87 -9.23 -9.12 -9.86
N LEU A 88 -10.51 -9.44 -9.78
CA LEU A 88 -10.99 -10.83 -9.81
C LEU A 88 -10.60 -11.53 -11.10
N GLN A 89 -10.74 -10.86 -12.24
CA GLN A 89 -10.35 -11.43 -13.52
C GLN A 89 -8.86 -11.76 -13.55
N HIS A 90 -8.01 -10.83 -13.09
CA HIS A 90 -6.57 -11.09 -12.97
C HIS A 90 -6.26 -12.27 -12.03
N LEU A 91 -6.99 -12.39 -10.92
CA LEU A 91 -6.82 -13.47 -9.97
C LEU A 91 -7.21 -14.83 -10.58
N HIS A 92 -8.35 -14.92 -11.26
CA HIS A 92 -8.80 -16.14 -11.93
C HIS A 92 -7.91 -16.57 -13.10
N GLU A 93 -7.36 -15.61 -13.85
CA GLU A 93 -6.45 -15.88 -14.97
C GLU A 93 -4.98 -16.08 -14.52
N GLY A 94 -4.70 -16.01 -13.22
CA GLY A 94 -3.33 -16.15 -12.69
C GLY A 94 -2.39 -15.00 -13.07
N ARG A 95 -2.92 -13.84 -13.46
CA ARG A 95 -2.14 -12.62 -13.78
C ARG A 95 -1.70 -11.89 -12.49
N ILE A 96 -0.93 -12.58 -11.65
CA ILE A 96 -0.55 -12.13 -10.29
C ILE A 96 0.23 -10.81 -10.30
N ASP A 97 1.15 -10.64 -11.25
CA ASP A 97 1.90 -9.38 -11.37
C ASP A 97 1.00 -8.21 -11.76
N ALA A 98 0.01 -8.45 -12.63
CA ALA A 98 -0.95 -7.42 -13.01
C ALA A 98 -1.86 -7.04 -11.83
N LEU A 99 -2.32 -8.02 -11.06
CA LEU A 99 -3.10 -7.80 -9.83
C LEU A 99 -2.30 -6.99 -8.80
N ARG A 100 -1.04 -7.37 -8.56
CA ARG A 100 -0.14 -6.64 -7.66
C ARG A 100 0.02 -5.19 -8.09
N GLN A 101 0.32 -4.94 -9.36
CA GLN A 101 0.46 -3.57 -9.86
C GLN A 101 -0.82 -2.76 -9.70
N LEU A 102 -1.98 -3.36 -10.00
CA LEU A 102 -3.26 -2.66 -9.86
C LEU A 102 -3.56 -2.27 -8.40
N ILE A 103 -3.25 -3.13 -7.42
CA ILE A 103 -3.36 -2.78 -6.00
C ILE A 103 -2.44 -1.60 -5.64
N TYR A 104 -1.20 -1.63 -6.14
CA TYR A 104 -0.25 -0.55 -5.91
C TYR A 104 -0.76 0.76 -6.51
N ASP A 105 -1.22 0.76 -7.76
CA ASP A 105 -1.76 1.94 -8.44
C ASP A 105 -2.97 2.51 -7.71
N CYS A 106 -3.95 1.69 -7.34
CA CYS A 106 -5.10 2.14 -6.53
C CYS A 106 -4.65 2.76 -5.20
N GLY A 107 -3.61 2.21 -4.56
CA GLY A 107 -3.02 2.76 -3.35
C GLY A 107 -2.34 4.13 -3.49
N ARG A 108 -2.05 4.57 -4.72
CA ARG A 108 -1.52 5.92 -5.02
C ARG A 108 -2.64 6.91 -5.23
N GLU A 109 -3.74 6.45 -5.81
CA GLU A 109 -4.86 7.29 -6.24
C GLU A 109 -5.88 7.50 -5.13
N TYR A 110 -6.00 6.54 -4.21
CA TYR A 110 -7.00 6.56 -3.15
C TYR A 110 -6.40 6.53 -1.74
N PRO A 111 -7.06 7.16 -0.75
CA PRO A 111 -6.71 6.98 0.65
C PRO A 111 -6.74 5.50 1.05
N ARG A 112 -5.79 5.07 1.90
CA ARG A 112 -5.68 3.65 2.32
C ARG A 112 -6.94 3.13 3.01
N ALA A 113 -7.62 3.97 3.79
CA ALA A 113 -8.87 3.61 4.44
C ALA A 113 -9.98 3.29 3.44
N GLU A 114 -10.10 4.09 2.38
CA GLU A 114 -11.07 3.87 1.29
C GLU A 114 -10.69 2.63 0.47
N LEU A 115 -9.41 2.45 0.17
CA LEU A 115 -8.91 1.25 -0.51
C LEU A 115 -9.27 -0.04 0.25
N VAL A 116 -9.07 -0.07 1.57
CA VAL A 116 -9.43 -1.24 2.39
C VAL A 116 -10.94 -1.47 2.39
N THR A 117 -11.72 -0.40 2.59
CA THR A 117 -13.18 -0.46 2.78
C THR A 117 -13.91 -0.79 1.49
N HIS A 118 -13.55 -0.15 0.39
CA HIS A 118 -14.28 -0.21 -0.87
C HIS A 118 -13.66 -1.15 -1.91
N LEU A 119 -12.40 -1.59 -1.73
CA LEU A 119 -11.73 -2.48 -2.67
C LEU A 119 -11.31 -3.81 -2.03
N LEU A 120 -10.39 -3.78 -1.06
CA LEU A 120 -9.74 -5.01 -0.60
C LEU A 120 -10.69 -5.93 0.16
N ARG A 121 -11.47 -5.42 1.12
CA ARG A 121 -12.46 -6.25 1.86
C ARG A 121 -13.56 -6.79 0.95
N PRO A 122 -14.22 -5.98 0.09
CA PRO A 122 -15.18 -6.50 -0.88
C PRO A 122 -14.59 -7.54 -1.82
N LEU A 123 -13.37 -7.31 -2.33
CA LEU A 123 -12.68 -8.27 -3.19
C LEU A 123 -12.45 -9.61 -2.47
N ARG A 124 -11.93 -9.59 -1.24
CA ARG A 124 -11.75 -10.79 -0.40
C ARG A 124 -13.08 -11.52 -0.13
N SER A 125 -14.17 -10.78 0.08
CA SER A 125 -15.50 -11.36 0.27
C SER A 125 -16.03 -12.05 -0.99
N LYS A 126 -15.63 -11.62 -2.19
CA LYS A 126 -16.00 -12.29 -3.44
C LYS A 126 -15.25 -13.62 -3.66
N VAL A 127 -14.16 -13.87 -2.91
CA VAL A 127 -13.38 -15.12 -2.94
C VAL A 127 -13.40 -15.84 -1.58
N SER A 128 -14.57 -15.93 -0.93
CA SER A 128 -14.71 -16.53 0.40
C SER A 128 -15.30 -17.94 0.43
N ALA A 129 -15.60 -18.54 -0.73
CA ALA A 129 -16.20 -19.86 -0.79
C ALA A 129 -15.23 -20.95 -0.26
N HIS A 130 -15.76 -21.94 0.46
CA HIS A 130 -14.99 -23.03 1.06
C HIS A 130 -14.67 -24.14 0.04
N LEU A 131 -14.17 -23.75 -1.13
CA LEU A 131 -13.68 -24.64 -2.17
C LEU A 131 -12.15 -24.51 -2.24
N PRO A 132 -11.38 -25.61 -2.37
CA PRO A 132 -9.92 -25.55 -2.35
C PRO A 132 -9.31 -24.55 -3.33
N ALA A 133 -9.87 -24.45 -4.55
CA ALA A 133 -9.43 -23.49 -5.56
C ALA A 133 -9.65 -22.04 -5.10
N VAL A 134 -10.84 -21.71 -4.57
CA VAL A 134 -11.17 -20.36 -4.10
C VAL A 134 -10.35 -19.98 -2.87
N MET A 135 -10.12 -20.92 -1.96
CA MET A 135 -9.24 -20.71 -0.80
C MET A 135 -7.81 -20.42 -1.25
N THR A 136 -7.29 -21.14 -2.25
CA THR A 136 -5.95 -20.88 -2.81
C THR A 136 -5.88 -19.48 -3.41
N LEU A 137 -6.89 -19.05 -4.17
CA LEU A 137 -6.96 -17.69 -4.71
C LEU A 137 -7.02 -16.63 -3.60
N ARG A 138 -7.75 -16.90 -2.51
CA ARG A 138 -7.82 -16.02 -1.34
C ARG A 138 -6.46 -15.88 -0.66
N GLU A 139 -5.73 -16.96 -0.47
CA GLU A 139 -4.37 -16.91 0.11
C GLU A 139 -3.38 -16.16 -0.81
N ILE A 140 -3.49 -16.33 -2.13
CA ILE A 140 -2.69 -15.55 -3.09
C ILE A 140 -2.99 -14.06 -2.96
N LEU A 141 -4.28 -13.68 -2.90
CA LEU A 141 -4.70 -12.31 -2.70
C LEU A 141 -4.19 -11.75 -1.37
N ASP A 142 -4.34 -12.50 -0.28
CA ASP A 142 -3.90 -12.10 1.05
C ASP A 142 -2.38 -11.91 1.09
N GLY A 143 -1.59 -12.76 0.43
CA GLY A 143 -0.15 -12.58 0.28
C GLY A 143 0.22 -11.26 -0.42
N ILE A 144 -0.53 -10.86 -1.45
CA ILE A 144 -0.31 -9.58 -2.15
C ILE A 144 -0.68 -8.39 -1.26
N ILE A 145 -1.79 -8.49 -0.52
CA ILE A 145 -2.24 -7.46 0.44
C ILE A 145 -1.18 -7.28 1.53
N ILE A 146 -0.70 -8.37 2.13
CA ILE A 146 0.35 -8.34 3.17
C ILE A 146 1.62 -7.68 2.63
N ALA A 147 2.04 -8.02 1.41
CA ALA A 147 3.21 -7.41 0.78
C ALA A 147 3.03 -5.90 0.56
N TYR A 148 1.86 -5.46 0.09
CA TYR A 148 1.55 -4.04 -0.11
C TYR A 148 1.48 -3.27 1.21
N THR A 149 0.84 -3.84 2.24
CA THR A 149 0.80 -3.25 3.58
C THR A 149 2.20 -3.13 4.17
N SER A 150 3.01 -4.18 4.07
CA SER A 150 4.41 -4.17 4.54
C SER A 150 5.23 -3.07 3.86
N PHE A 151 5.05 -2.93 2.55
CA PHE A 151 5.67 -1.85 1.78
C PHE A 151 5.26 -0.46 2.30
N CYS A 152 3.98 -0.23 2.60
CA CYS A 152 3.50 1.03 3.15
C CYS A 152 4.06 1.30 4.56
N LEU A 153 4.06 0.29 5.42
CA LEU A 153 4.58 0.39 6.80
C LEU A 153 6.07 0.71 6.82
N GLU A 154 6.86 0.14 5.93
CA GLU A 154 8.29 0.46 5.82
C GLU A 154 8.52 1.92 5.40
N GLY A 155 7.63 2.47 4.55
CA GLY A 155 7.60 3.89 4.23
C GLY A 155 7.43 4.77 5.48
N ASP A 156 6.50 4.41 6.36
CA ASP A 156 6.19 5.17 7.58
C ASP A 156 7.32 5.12 8.62
N ARG A 157 8.19 4.09 8.63
CA ARG A 157 9.32 4.00 9.57
C ARG A 157 10.30 5.16 9.45
N LYS A 158 10.36 5.81 8.27
CA LYS A 158 11.25 6.94 7.99
C LYS A 158 10.73 8.26 8.56
N ALA A 159 9.43 8.35 8.85
CA ALA A 159 8.82 9.55 9.40
C ALA A 159 8.92 9.57 10.94
N PRO A 160 8.96 10.77 11.57
CA PRO A 160 8.77 10.87 13.00
C PRO A 160 7.38 10.34 13.39
N GLY A 161 7.28 9.67 14.53
CA GLY A 161 6.01 9.08 14.97
C GLY A 161 6.10 8.18 16.18
N ASN A 162 4.96 7.78 16.73
CA ASN A 162 4.86 6.92 17.89
C ASN A 162 4.88 5.44 17.51
N ASN A 163 5.70 4.64 18.20
CA ASN A 163 5.72 3.20 17.96
C ASN A 163 4.50 2.56 18.61
N ALA A 164 3.79 1.72 17.85
CA ALA A 164 2.67 0.95 18.34
C ALA A 164 2.72 -0.49 17.84
N PHE A 165 2.00 -1.37 18.51
CA PHE A 165 1.78 -2.75 18.10
C PHE A 165 0.35 -2.93 17.61
N ILE A 166 0.17 -3.75 16.58
CA ILE A 166 -1.14 -4.23 16.16
C ILE A 166 -1.11 -5.76 16.10
N SER A 167 -2.11 -6.39 16.70
CA SER A 167 -2.22 -7.85 16.79
C SER A 167 -3.68 -8.26 16.66
N GLY A 168 -3.91 -9.47 16.16
CA GLY A 168 -5.19 -10.14 16.37
C GLY A 168 -5.34 -10.56 17.83
N TRP A 169 -6.58 -10.55 18.32
CA TRP A 169 -6.98 -11.04 19.63
C TRP A 169 -8.25 -11.87 19.46
N HIS A 170 -8.13 -13.19 19.62
CA HIS A 170 -9.20 -14.16 19.28
C HIS A 170 -9.73 -14.01 17.84
N LEU A 171 -8.82 -13.72 16.91
CA LEU A 171 -9.13 -13.46 15.51
C LEU A 171 -8.77 -14.69 14.65
N SER A 172 -9.70 -15.18 13.85
CA SER A 172 -9.47 -16.31 12.92
C SER A 172 -8.93 -15.85 11.56
N ASP A 173 -9.37 -14.70 11.07
CA ASP A 173 -8.90 -14.13 9.80
C ASP A 173 -7.68 -13.24 10.04
N HIS A 174 -6.48 -13.80 9.88
CA HIS A 174 -5.23 -13.10 10.18
C HIS A 174 -4.94 -11.93 9.23
N CYS A 175 -5.46 -11.96 7.99
CA CYS A 175 -5.25 -10.88 7.03
C CYS A 175 -5.92 -9.58 7.48
N GLU A 176 -6.97 -9.65 8.32
CA GLU A 176 -7.61 -8.46 8.86
C GLU A 176 -6.68 -7.62 9.76
N ILE A 177 -5.66 -8.23 10.39
CA ILE A 177 -4.61 -7.49 11.12
C ILE A 177 -3.88 -6.55 10.15
N TRP A 178 -3.58 -7.03 8.95
CA TRP A 178 -2.86 -6.28 7.92
C TRP A 178 -3.73 -5.25 7.24
N LEU A 179 -5.02 -5.52 7.06
CA LEU A 179 -5.98 -4.53 6.54
C LEU A 179 -6.16 -3.38 7.54
N GLU A 180 -6.31 -3.67 8.83
CA GLU A 180 -6.39 -2.65 9.88
C GLU A 180 -5.07 -1.89 10.10
N ALA A 181 -3.92 -2.53 9.84
CA ALA A 181 -2.64 -1.85 9.80
C ALA A 181 -2.57 -0.87 8.62
N LEU A 182 -3.04 -1.29 7.44
CA LEU A 182 -3.03 -0.48 6.22
C LEU A 182 -3.86 0.80 6.36
N THR A 183 -5.06 0.73 6.96
CA THR A 183 -5.91 1.92 7.19
C THR A 183 -5.25 2.99 8.07
N ARG A 184 -4.28 2.59 8.89
CA ARG A 184 -3.56 3.45 9.85
C ARG A 184 -2.20 3.92 9.38
N THR A 185 -1.77 3.51 8.18
CA THR A 185 -0.50 3.99 7.59
C THR A 185 -0.56 5.50 7.32
N GLY A 186 0.54 6.20 7.60
CA GLY A 186 0.68 7.65 7.42
C GLY A 186 0.13 8.53 8.55
N GLN A 187 -0.40 7.97 9.65
CA GLN A 187 -0.98 8.73 10.77
C GLN A 187 0.03 9.00 11.92
N GLU A 188 1.30 9.29 11.60
CA GLU A 188 2.38 9.42 12.59
C GLU A 188 2.56 8.19 13.51
N LEU A 189 2.09 7.03 13.06
CA LEU A 189 2.19 5.76 13.76
C LEU A 189 3.21 4.86 13.06
N ARG A 190 4.20 4.39 13.83
CA ARG A 190 5.14 3.35 13.41
C ARG A 190 4.64 2.02 13.92
N LEU A 191 3.76 1.39 13.15
CA LEU A 191 3.13 0.12 13.52
C LEU A 191 4.10 -1.05 13.37
N ASN A 192 4.16 -1.90 14.38
CA ASN A 192 4.77 -3.23 14.32
C ASN A 192 3.63 -4.24 14.35
N VAL A 193 3.48 -4.99 13.26
CA VAL A 193 2.40 -5.97 13.08
C VAL A 193 2.86 -7.30 13.66
N LEU A 194 2.05 -7.90 14.54
CA LEU A 194 2.21 -9.29 14.93
C LEU A 194 1.57 -10.14 13.81
N PRO A 195 2.35 -11.00 13.14
CA PRO A 195 1.92 -11.65 11.89
C PRO A 195 0.79 -12.66 12.11
N SER A 196 0.71 -13.24 13.30
CA SER A 196 -0.38 -14.11 13.72
C SER A 196 -0.85 -13.74 15.14
N PRO A 197 -2.14 -13.92 15.46
CA PRO A 197 -2.64 -13.78 16.82
C PRO A 197 -1.96 -14.82 17.73
N PRO A 198 -1.28 -14.41 18.81
CA PRO A 198 -0.76 -15.37 19.76
C PRO A 198 -1.91 -16.01 20.56
N ALA A 199 -1.73 -17.27 20.95
CA ALA A 199 -2.71 -17.98 21.78
C ALA A 199 -2.98 -17.25 23.10
N MET A 200 -1.94 -16.63 23.67
CA MET A 200 -2.02 -15.75 24.82
C MET A 200 -1.17 -14.51 24.56
N LEU A 201 -1.78 -13.33 24.70
CA LEU A 201 -1.11 -12.05 24.53
C LEU A 201 -0.68 -11.51 25.91
N ALA A 202 0.49 -10.86 25.97
CA ALA A 202 1.01 -10.19 27.16
C ALA A 202 1.45 -8.75 26.84
N PRO A 203 0.51 -7.81 26.60
CA PRO A 203 0.82 -6.42 26.25
C PRO A 203 1.68 -5.69 27.28
N GLU A 204 1.61 -6.10 28.55
CA GLU A 204 2.35 -5.55 29.68
C GLU A 204 3.88 -5.60 29.50
N LEU A 205 4.40 -6.54 28.71
CA LEU A 205 5.83 -6.61 28.36
C LEU A 205 6.32 -5.33 27.65
N PHE A 206 5.40 -4.63 26.98
CA PHE A 206 5.65 -3.35 26.32
C PHE A 206 4.64 -2.28 26.78
N ALA A 207 4.49 -2.14 28.09
CA ALA A 207 3.55 -1.23 28.74
C ALA A 207 3.58 0.22 28.21
N GLN A 208 4.74 0.73 27.79
CA GLN A 208 4.90 2.11 27.30
C GLN A 208 4.49 2.31 25.83
N ARG A 209 4.12 1.23 25.12
CA ARG A 209 3.73 1.30 23.70
C ARG A 209 2.21 1.36 23.58
N LYS A 210 1.72 1.98 22.49
CA LYS A 210 0.31 1.89 22.12
C LYS A 210 0.04 0.50 21.52
N TRP A 211 -1.09 -0.10 21.88
CA TRP A 211 -1.55 -1.38 21.39
C TRP A 211 -2.90 -1.26 20.68
N PHE A 212 -3.02 -1.93 19.54
CA PHE A 212 -4.26 -2.12 18.79
C PHE A 212 -4.57 -3.62 18.72
N LEU A 213 -5.74 -4.01 19.24
CA LEU A 213 -6.19 -5.40 19.24
C LEU A 213 -7.36 -5.56 18.26
N VAL A 214 -7.14 -6.30 17.18
CA VAL A 214 -8.16 -6.60 16.17
C VAL A 214 -8.91 -7.87 16.58
N THR A 215 -10.24 -7.80 16.69
CA THR A 215 -11.11 -8.91 17.08
C THR A 215 -12.36 -8.92 16.20
N THR A 216 -13.04 -10.06 16.13
CA THR A 216 -14.36 -10.18 15.52
C THR A 216 -15.44 -10.34 16.58
N GLY A 217 -16.62 -9.76 16.33
CA GLY A 217 -17.80 -9.96 17.17
C GLY A 217 -17.73 -9.30 18.55
N LYS A 218 -18.74 -9.60 19.38
CA LYS A 218 -18.88 -9.00 20.72
C LYS A 218 -17.92 -9.64 21.72
N LEU A 219 -17.23 -8.82 22.50
CA LEU A 219 -16.37 -9.29 23.59
C LEU A 219 -17.16 -10.04 24.66
N THR A 220 -16.70 -11.22 25.01
CA THR A 220 -17.18 -12.02 26.14
C THR A 220 -16.88 -11.34 27.48
N THR A 221 -17.55 -11.77 28.55
CA THR A 221 -17.29 -11.26 29.91
C THR A 221 -15.83 -11.49 30.33
N GLY A 222 -15.26 -12.65 30.00
CA GLY A 222 -13.85 -12.97 30.28
C GLY A 222 -12.89 -12.02 29.56
N GLN A 223 -13.13 -11.78 28.26
CA GLN A 223 -12.34 -10.83 27.46
C GLN A 223 -12.44 -9.40 28.00
N LYS A 224 -13.64 -8.93 28.38
CA LYS A 224 -13.81 -7.61 28.99
C LYS A 224 -13.03 -7.46 30.30
N LYS A 225 -13.01 -8.51 31.13
CA LYS A 225 -12.23 -8.52 32.38
C LYS A 225 -10.73 -8.46 32.10
N GLN A 226 -10.23 -9.26 31.15
CA GLN A 226 -8.84 -9.26 30.73
C GLN A 226 -8.42 -7.90 30.16
N LEU A 227 -9.26 -7.30 29.30
CA LEU A 227 -9.05 -5.98 28.74
C LEU A 227 -8.94 -4.89 29.82
N ALA A 228 -9.81 -4.95 30.84
CA ALA A 228 -9.75 -4.03 31.97
C ALA A 228 -8.44 -4.17 32.77
N GLN A 229 -7.95 -5.40 32.94
CA GLN A 229 -6.66 -5.65 33.59
C GLN A 229 -5.50 -5.05 32.79
N TRP A 230 -5.46 -5.28 31.48
CA TRP A 230 -4.40 -4.72 30.62
C TRP A 230 -4.42 -3.19 30.59
N ARG A 231 -5.59 -2.55 30.55
CA ARG A 231 -5.68 -1.08 30.56
C ARG A 231 -5.09 -0.44 31.82
N ASN A 232 -4.95 -1.19 32.92
CA ASN A 232 -4.31 -0.68 34.14
C ASN A 232 -2.78 -0.72 34.08
N VAL A 233 -2.20 -1.53 33.18
CA VAL A 233 -0.74 -1.77 33.11
C VAL A 233 -0.12 -1.27 31.81
N VAL A 234 -0.91 -0.96 30.78
CA VAL A 234 -0.45 -0.47 29.48
C VAL A 234 -0.89 0.98 29.28
N ALA A 235 0.00 1.83 28.76
CA ALA A 235 -0.23 3.25 28.56
C ALA A 235 -1.39 3.56 27.61
N SER A 236 -1.57 2.77 26.55
CA SER A 236 -2.68 2.92 25.60
C SER A 236 -3.01 1.59 24.94
N LEU A 237 -4.28 1.18 25.03
CA LEU A 237 -4.78 -0.05 24.43
C LEU A 237 -6.19 0.17 23.86
N GLU A 238 -6.29 0.00 22.54
CA GLU A 238 -7.48 0.17 21.73
C GLU A 238 -7.92 -1.18 21.14
N VAL A 239 -9.22 -1.48 21.19
CA VAL A 239 -9.79 -2.69 20.59
C VAL A 239 -10.56 -2.29 19.34
N ILE A 240 -10.28 -2.96 18.24
CA ILE A 240 -10.91 -2.79 16.94
C ILE A 240 -11.79 -4.00 16.72
N THR A 241 -13.11 -3.78 16.72
CA THR A 241 -14.08 -4.82 16.42
C THR A 241 -14.51 -4.71 14.96
N LEU A 242 -14.31 -5.79 14.21
CA LEU A 242 -14.75 -5.98 12.84
C LEU A 242 -16.21 -6.45 12.77
#